data_AF-A0A3M2AF43-F1
#
_entry.id   AF-A0A3M2AF43-F1
#
_cell.length_a   1.000
_cell.length_b   1.000
_cell.length_c   1.000
_cell.angle_alpha   90.00
_cell.angle_beta   90.00
_cell.angle_gamma   90.00
#
_symmetry.space_group_name_H-M   'P 1'
#
loop_
_entity.id
_entity.type
_entity.pdbx_description
1 polymer ?
#
loop_
_entity_poly.entity_id
_entity_poly.type
_entity_poly.pdbx_seq_one_letter_code
_entity_poly.pdbx_strand_id
1 'polypeptide(L)'
;MQQRLRRVRDWFLSRLTVGRVGLVLLVVALPGLVLSDRLAHSGPFRLSRLLSEFYAGFASELVSIAFTVLIIDRIYQQQAARQEREQLVRQLRSSDVNLVLEAVEQLRTRGWLADGTLCGKVLNGAVLQQMNLQSADFRGALLVEADLTEANLERACLAGVDLQGGCLRKANLRGADLQQAVLSGADLSGVDLRGADVSFAQLAQADRLVDAILPDGSRYDGRFQLPGDLLLARTAHFNPNDPVAMARFYEVPLDTYLQAIGMNAT
;
A
#
# COMPACT_ATOMS: atom_id res chain seq x y z
N MET A 1 46.96 -3.82 -22.55
CA MET A 1 45.99 -3.26 -23.52
C MET A 1 44.55 -3.71 -23.28
N GLN A 2 44.30 -5.01 -23.05
CA GLN A 2 42.95 -5.56 -22.81
C GLN A 2 42.23 -5.05 -21.54
N GLN A 3 42.95 -4.71 -20.45
CA GLN A 3 42.35 -4.13 -19.24
C GLN A 3 41.90 -2.66 -19.39
N ARG A 4 42.53 -1.89 -20.28
CA ARG A 4 42.12 -0.52 -20.60
C ARG A 4 40.84 -0.52 -21.44
N LEU A 5 40.74 -1.44 -22.41
CA LEU A 5 39.54 -1.63 -23.23
C LEU A 5 38.33 -2.09 -22.41
N ARG A 6 38.53 -2.97 -21.40
CA ARG A 6 37.45 -3.35 -20.47
C ARG A 6 36.97 -2.17 -19.64
N ARG A 7 37.88 -1.38 -19.06
CA ARG A 7 37.49 -0.17 -18.29
C ARG A 7 36.79 0.89 -19.13
N VAL A 8 37.24 1.11 -20.37
CA VAL A 8 36.57 2.03 -21.29
C VAL A 8 35.21 1.49 -21.69
N ARG A 9 35.09 0.20 -21.98
CA ARG A 9 33.81 -0.46 -22.30
C ARG A 9 32.83 -0.39 -21.14
N ASP A 10 33.27 -0.71 -19.92
CA ASP A 10 32.40 -0.73 -18.75
C ASP A 10 32.02 0.70 -18.33
N TRP A 11 32.88 1.70 -18.59
CA TRP A 11 32.58 3.13 -18.48
C TRP A 11 31.64 3.64 -19.58
N PHE A 12 31.72 3.11 -20.79
CA PHE A 12 30.84 3.45 -21.91
C PHE A 12 29.44 2.84 -21.72
N LEU A 13 29.39 1.58 -21.27
CA LEU A 13 28.16 0.85 -20.93
C LEU A 13 27.47 1.42 -19.69
N SER A 14 28.20 2.03 -18.74
CA SER A 14 27.59 2.69 -17.57
C SER A 14 27.03 4.09 -17.87
N ARG A 15 27.46 4.74 -18.98
CA ARG A 15 26.98 6.07 -19.39
C ARG A 15 25.84 6.06 -20.42
N LEU A 16 25.71 4.97 -21.17
CA LEU A 16 24.64 4.77 -22.13
C LEU A 16 23.58 3.87 -21.51
N THR A 17 22.55 4.48 -20.91
CA THR A 17 21.32 3.75 -20.61
C THR A 17 20.82 3.11 -21.91
N VAL A 18 20.30 1.89 -21.84
CA VAL A 18 19.85 1.10 -22.98
C VAL A 18 18.90 1.93 -23.87
N GLY A 19 18.05 2.78 -23.27
CA GLY A 19 17.24 3.77 -23.99
C GLY A 19 17.99 4.84 -24.80
N ARG A 20 19.16 5.31 -24.38
CA ARG A 20 20.00 6.24 -25.17
C ARG A 20 20.61 5.56 -26.39
N VAL A 21 20.96 4.27 -26.29
CA VAL A 21 21.46 3.48 -27.44
C VAL A 21 20.34 3.27 -28.47
N GLY A 22 19.15 2.89 -28.01
CA GLY A 22 17.97 2.77 -28.88
C GLY A 22 17.61 4.08 -29.59
N LEU A 23 17.65 5.20 -28.87
CA LEU A 23 17.37 6.53 -29.44
C LEU A 23 18.44 6.97 -30.46
N VAL A 24 19.73 6.72 -30.18
CA VAL A 24 20.83 7.01 -31.12
C VAL A 24 20.70 6.16 -32.39
N LEU A 25 20.36 4.87 -32.28
CA LEU A 25 20.12 4.00 -33.44
C LEU A 25 18.96 4.51 -34.30
N LEU A 26 17.87 4.97 -33.67
CA LEU A 26 16.71 5.56 -34.35
C LEU A 26 17.08 6.86 -35.08
N VAL A 27 17.84 7.74 -34.42
CA VAL A 27 18.31 9.03 -34.99
C VAL A 27 19.32 8.82 -36.12
N VAL A 28 20.10 7.74 -36.12
CA VAL A 28 21.03 7.40 -37.21
C VAL A 28 20.31 6.72 -38.38
N ALA A 29 19.30 5.88 -38.11
CA ALA A 29 18.56 5.16 -39.15
C ALA A 29 17.58 6.06 -39.94
N LEU A 30 16.91 7.01 -39.26
CA LEU A 30 15.88 7.86 -39.87
C LEU A 30 16.40 8.78 -41.01
N PRO A 31 17.53 9.50 -40.86
CA PRO A 31 18.09 10.30 -41.96
C PRO A 31 18.50 9.45 -43.16
N GLY A 32 19.01 8.23 -42.94
CA GLY A 32 19.36 7.30 -44.01
C GLY A 32 18.15 6.84 -44.83
N LEU A 33 17.00 6.61 -44.17
CA LEU A 33 15.71 6.30 -44.80
C LEU A 33 15.12 7.49 -45.58
N VAL A 34 15.26 8.72 -45.06
CA VAL A 34 14.77 9.92 -45.73
C VAL A 34 15.67 10.35 -46.91
N LEU A 35 16.99 10.16 -46.77
CA LEU A 35 17.95 10.41 -47.86
C LEU A 35 17.84 9.37 -48.97
N SER A 36 17.61 8.09 -48.66
CA SER A 36 17.42 7.06 -49.69
C SER A 36 16.20 7.35 -50.57
N ASP A 37 15.10 7.82 -49.97
CA ASP A 37 13.88 8.18 -50.68
C ASP A 37 14.07 9.42 -51.59
N ARG A 38 14.82 10.43 -51.14
CA ARG A 38 15.17 11.61 -51.96
C ARG A 38 16.20 11.32 -53.07
N LEU A 39 17.16 10.43 -52.82
CA LEU A 39 18.19 10.04 -53.79
C LEU A 39 17.64 9.08 -54.87
N ALA A 40 16.58 8.34 -54.57
CA ALA A 40 15.89 7.50 -55.55
C ALA A 40 15.30 8.30 -56.73
N HIS A 41 15.06 9.61 -56.55
CA HIS A 41 14.39 10.46 -57.53
C HIS A 41 15.34 11.39 -58.32
N SER A 42 16.67 11.30 -58.12
CA SER A 42 17.64 12.22 -58.74
C SER A 42 18.84 11.54 -59.42
N GLY A 43 18.78 11.41 -60.75
CA GLY A 43 19.95 11.28 -61.65
C GLY A 43 20.59 9.88 -61.87
N PRO A 44 21.41 9.71 -62.93
CA PRO A 44 21.80 8.40 -63.50
C PRO A 44 22.97 7.69 -62.78
N PHE A 45 23.35 8.11 -61.57
CA PHE A 45 24.52 7.60 -60.87
C PHE A 45 24.25 6.27 -60.16
N ARG A 46 24.99 5.21 -60.49
CA ARG A 46 24.86 3.86 -59.87
C ARG A 46 25.09 3.82 -58.36
N LEU A 47 25.80 4.80 -57.80
CA LEU A 47 26.10 4.87 -56.36
C LEU A 47 24.87 5.20 -55.50
N SER A 48 23.93 6.02 -56.00
CA SER A 48 22.70 6.36 -55.25
C SER A 48 21.79 5.14 -55.08
N ARG A 49 21.69 4.29 -56.12
CA ARG A 49 20.96 3.01 -56.05
C ARG A 49 21.56 2.05 -55.04
N LEU A 50 22.88 1.84 -55.09
CA LEU A 50 23.62 1.00 -54.14
C LEU A 50 23.47 1.50 -52.70
N LEU A 51 23.58 2.81 -52.48
CA LEU A 51 23.37 3.40 -51.16
C LEU A 51 21.90 3.26 -50.72
N SER A 52 20.93 3.45 -51.60
CA SER A 52 19.51 3.28 -51.27
C SER A 52 19.15 1.84 -50.92
N GLU A 53 19.68 0.86 -51.65
CA GLU A 53 19.46 -0.57 -51.39
C GLU A 53 20.18 -1.02 -50.10
N PHE A 54 21.40 -0.54 -49.90
CA PHE A 54 22.16 -0.77 -48.67
C PHE A 54 21.45 -0.18 -47.45
N TYR A 55 21.03 1.08 -47.52
CA TYR A 55 20.30 1.70 -46.41
C TYR A 55 18.90 1.14 -46.23
N ALA A 56 18.17 0.75 -47.29
CA ALA A 56 16.86 0.12 -47.14
C ALA A 56 16.93 -1.24 -46.43
N GLY A 57 17.96 -2.05 -46.73
CA GLY A 57 18.22 -3.32 -46.04
C GLY A 57 18.57 -3.12 -44.57
N PHE A 58 19.59 -2.28 -44.30
CA PHE A 58 20.09 -2.08 -42.93
C PHE A 58 19.20 -1.20 -42.05
N ALA A 59 18.47 -0.24 -42.61
CA ALA A 59 17.65 0.65 -41.79
C ALA A 59 16.48 -0.08 -41.12
N SER A 60 15.89 -1.08 -41.79
CA SER A 60 14.82 -1.89 -41.19
C SER A 60 15.33 -2.72 -39.99
N GLU A 61 16.53 -3.30 -40.10
CA GLU A 61 17.17 -4.04 -39.01
C GLU A 61 17.58 -3.11 -37.85
N LEU A 62 18.16 -1.94 -38.16
CA LEU A 62 18.56 -0.96 -37.14
C LEU A 62 17.36 -0.40 -36.36
N VAL A 63 16.25 -0.14 -37.05
CA VAL A 63 14.99 0.27 -36.41
C VAL A 63 14.43 -0.85 -35.54
N SER A 64 14.44 -2.10 -36.01
CA SER A 64 14.01 -3.28 -35.24
C SER A 64 14.84 -3.46 -33.97
N ILE A 65 16.17 -3.33 -34.06
CA ILE A 65 17.08 -3.41 -32.91
C ILE A 65 16.80 -2.25 -31.94
N ALA A 66 16.65 -1.02 -32.42
CA ALA A 66 16.33 0.14 -31.59
C ALA A 66 15.03 -0.04 -30.80
N PHE A 67 13.97 -0.53 -31.45
CA PHE A 67 12.70 -0.85 -30.80
C PHE A 67 12.86 -1.97 -29.76
N THR A 68 13.56 -3.05 -30.11
CA THR A 68 13.78 -4.18 -29.20
C THR A 68 14.54 -3.73 -27.94
N VAL A 69 15.57 -2.90 -28.11
CA VAL A 69 16.37 -2.30 -27.04
C VAL A 69 15.50 -1.41 -26.14
N LEU A 70 14.64 -0.56 -26.71
CA LEU A 70 13.72 0.29 -25.94
C LEU A 70 12.65 -0.52 -25.19
N ILE A 71 12.12 -1.57 -25.82
CA ILE A 71 11.15 -2.47 -25.19
C ILE A 71 11.81 -3.20 -24.01
N ILE A 72 13.01 -3.73 -24.20
CA ILE A 72 13.78 -4.41 -23.16
C ILE A 72 14.08 -3.45 -22.00
N ASP A 73 14.54 -2.23 -22.26
CA ASP A 73 14.79 -1.22 -21.22
C ASP A 73 13.51 -0.92 -20.42
N ARG A 74 12.39 -0.72 -21.11
CA ARG A 74 11.09 -0.50 -20.46
C ARG A 74 10.65 -1.70 -19.62
N ILE A 75 10.86 -2.93 -20.10
CA ILE A 75 10.58 -4.16 -19.35
C ILE A 75 11.47 -4.24 -18.11
N TYR A 76 12.78 -3.97 -18.23
CA TYR A 76 13.69 -4.00 -17.08
C TYR A 76 13.32 -2.96 -16.03
N GLN A 77 12.99 -1.73 -16.41
CA GLN A 77 12.53 -0.69 -15.48
C GLN A 77 11.24 -1.10 -14.77
N GLN A 78 10.28 -1.69 -15.49
CA GLN A 78 9.05 -2.22 -14.90
C GLN A 78 9.32 -3.38 -13.93
N GLN A 79 10.24 -4.28 -14.27
CA GLN A 79 10.63 -5.38 -13.40
C GLN A 79 11.34 -4.89 -12.13
N ALA A 80 12.25 -3.93 -12.24
CA ALA A 80 12.95 -3.34 -11.10
C ALA A 80 11.96 -2.66 -10.12
N ALA A 81 11.04 -1.86 -10.63
CA ALA A 81 10.00 -1.22 -9.81
C ALA A 81 9.09 -2.24 -9.13
N ARG A 82 8.76 -3.35 -9.82
CA ARG A 82 7.97 -4.44 -9.24
C ARG A 82 8.72 -5.17 -8.13
N GLN A 83 10.00 -5.46 -8.32
CA GLN A 83 10.83 -6.10 -7.31
C GLN A 83 10.98 -5.23 -6.06
N GLU A 84 11.23 -3.94 -6.26
CA GLU A 84 11.29 -2.97 -5.16
C GLU A 84 9.96 -2.91 -4.39
N ARG A 85 8.83 -2.82 -5.10
CA ARG A 85 7.50 -2.86 -4.49
C ARG A 85 7.30 -4.11 -3.64
N GLU A 86 7.60 -5.28 -4.20
CA GLU A 86 7.48 -6.54 -3.47
C GLU A 86 8.42 -6.61 -2.27
N GLN A 87 9.63 -6.06 -2.37
CA GLN A 87 10.58 -5.98 -1.27
C GLN A 87 10.06 -5.11 -0.12
N LEU A 88 9.52 -3.93 -0.42
CA LEU A 88 8.93 -3.04 0.59
C LEU A 88 7.75 -3.70 1.30
N VAL A 89 6.85 -4.37 0.55
CA VAL A 89 5.73 -5.11 1.14
C VAL A 89 6.23 -6.25 2.04
N ARG A 90 7.34 -6.92 1.68
CA ARG A 90 7.95 -7.94 2.56
C ARG A 90 8.52 -7.32 3.83
N GLN A 91 9.11 -6.13 3.75
CA GLN A 91 9.67 -5.41 4.91
C GLN A 91 8.60 -5.00 5.92
N LEU A 92 7.34 -4.79 5.50
CA LEU A 92 6.23 -4.53 6.43
C LEU A 92 5.98 -5.68 7.43
N ARG A 93 6.49 -6.89 7.15
CA ARG A 93 6.39 -8.05 8.04
C ARG A 93 7.63 -8.24 8.91
N SER A 94 8.60 -7.33 8.79
CA SER A 94 9.77 -7.32 9.66
C SER A 94 9.36 -6.95 11.08
N SER A 95 10.05 -7.49 12.07
CA SER A 95 9.93 -7.03 13.46
C SER A 95 10.72 -5.74 13.73
N ASP A 96 11.56 -5.31 12.77
CA ASP A 96 12.33 -4.08 12.90
C ASP A 96 11.49 -2.87 12.50
N VAL A 97 11.11 -2.08 13.51
CA VAL A 97 10.27 -0.88 13.37
C VAL A 97 10.89 0.16 12.42
N ASN A 98 12.22 0.28 12.36
CA ASN A 98 12.87 1.26 11.47
C ASN A 98 12.75 0.85 10.01
N LEU A 99 12.90 -0.46 9.72
CA LEU A 99 12.70 -1.00 8.37
C LEU A 99 11.25 -0.89 7.94
N VAL A 100 10.31 -1.14 8.86
CA VAL A 100 8.88 -0.98 8.58
C VAL A 100 8.55 0.49 8.31
N LEU A 101 9.06 1.42 9.13
CA LEU A 101 8.87 2.86 8.94
C LEU A 101 9.40 3.32 7.58
N GLU A 102 10.62 2.93 7.24
CA GLU A 102 11.21 3.25 5.94
C GLU A 102 10.37 2.68 4.80
N ALA A 103 9.91 1.43 4.93
CA ALA A 103 9.05 0.80 3.94
C ALA A 103 7.72 1.55 3.77
N VAL A 104 7.04 1.91 4.86
CA VAL A 104 5.79 2.69 4.82
C VAL A 104 6.01 4.05 4.17
N GLU A 105 7.06 4.77 4.53
CA GLU A 105 7.38 6.08 3.94
C GLU A 105 7.71 5.99 2.44
N GLN A 106 8.45 4.95 2.03
CA GLN A 106 8.74 4.69 0.63
C GLN A 106 7.48 4.31 -0.17
N LEU A 107 6.60 3.49 0.40
CA LEU A 107 5.31 3.17 -0.22
C LEU A 107 4.44 4.42 -0.33
N ARG A 108 4.44 5.29 0.68
CA ARG A 108 3.66 6.53 0.72
C ARG A 108 4.14 7.52 -0.34
N THR A 109 5.43 7.81 -0.38
CA THR A 109 6.04 8.77 -1.32
C THR A 109 5.85 8.36 -2.77
N ARG A 110 5.80 7.04 -3.05
CA ARG A 110 5.53 6.49 -4.38
C ARG A 110 4.04 6.37 -4.73
N GLY A 111 3.14 6.66 -3.78
CA GLY A 111 1.69 6.48 -3.94
C GLY A 111 1.24 5.02 -3.91
N TRP A 112 2.12 4.09 -3.54
CA TRP A 112 1.84 2.65 -3.51
C TRP A 112 1.03 2.22 -2.27
N LEU A 113 0.88 3.08 -1.26
CA LEU A 113 -0.05 2.79 -0.17
C LEU A 113 -1.51 2.76 -0.66
N ALA A 114 -1.88 3.64 -1.59
CA ALA A 114 -3.27 3.83 -2.03
C ALA A 114 -3.58 3.22 -3.41
N ASP A 115 -2.59 2.69 -4.13
CA ASP A 115 -2.77 2.14 -5.49
C ASP A 115 -3.25 0.68 -5.53
N GLY A 116 -3.60 0.11 -4.36
CA GLY A 116 -3.98 -1.29 -4.21
C GLY A 116 -2.80 -2.26 -4.10
N THR A 117 -1.56 -1.79 -3.94
CA THR A 117 -0.40 -2.68 -3.72
C THR A 117 -0.59 -3.60 -2.52
N LEU A 118 -1.22 -3.11 -1.44
CA LEU A 118 -1.46 -3.87 -0.21
C LEU A 118 -2.75 -4.71 -0.25
N CYS A 119 -3.57 -4.56 -1.30
CA CYS A 119 -4.76 -5.37 -1.51
C CYS A 119 -4.41 -6.87 -1.55
N GLY A 120 -5.14 -7.66 -0.76
CA GLY A 120 -5.00 -9.12 -0.68
C GLY A 120 -3.66 -9.60 -0.14
N LYS A 121 -2.83 -8.73 0.45
CA LYS A 121 -1.52 -9.12 0.97
C LYS A 121 -1.64 -9.80 2.32
N VAL A 122 -0.78 -10.77 2.55
CA VAL A 122 -0.65 -11.47 3.83
C VAL A 122 0.39 -10.73 4.67
N LEU A 123 -0.09 -10.06 5.71
CA LEU A 123 0.65 -9.22 6.65
C LEU A 123 0.31 -9.60 8.12
N ASN A 124 -0.05 -10.86 8.36
CA ASN A 124 -0.34 -11.37 9.70
C ASN A 124 0.84 -11.12 10.65
N GLY A 125 0.53 -10.67 11.87
CA GLY A 125 1.53 -10.32 12.89
C GLY A 125 2.41 -9.13 12.54
N ALA A 126 2.08 -8.33 11.51
CA ALA A 126 2.85 -7.15 11.16
C ALA A 126 2.84 -6.12 12.31
N VAL A 127 3.99 -5.53 12.60
CA VAL A 127 4.15 -4.50 13.63
C VAL A 127 4.14 -3.13 12.96
N LEU A 128 2.96 -2.51 12.91
CA LEU A 128 2.65 -1.26 12.23
C LEU A 128 2.28 -0.14 13.22
N GLN A 129 2.79 -0.22 14.44
CA GLN A 129 2.55 0.75 15.51
C GLN A 129 2.96 2.17 15.09
N GLN A 130 2.11 3.15 15.37
CA GLN A 130 2.35 4.58 15.10
C GLN A 130 2.64 4.93 13.63
N MET A 131 2.41 4.00 12.70
CA MET A 131 2.68 4.21 11.28
C MET A 131 1.61 5.11 10.64
N ASN A 132 2.04 5.95 9.71
CA ASN A 132 1.13 6.75 8.90
C ASN A 132 0.63 5.96 7.68
N LEU A 133 -0.52 5.32 7.83
CA LEU A 133 -1.20 4.50 6.83
C LEU A 133 -2.46 5.20 6.29
N GLN A 134 -2.49 6.54 6.33
CA GLN A 134 -3.62 7.34 5.88
C GLN A 134 -3.94 7.04 4.42
N SER A 135 -5.22 6.79 4.13
CA SER A 135 -5.72 6.46 2.79
C SER A 135 -5.09 5.19 2.16
N ALA A 136 -4.45 4.33 2.96
CA ALA A 136 -3.90 3.08 2.46
C ALA A 136 -5.02 2.12 2.02
N ASP A 137 -4.75 1.34 0.97
CA ASP A 137 -5.67 0.35 0.41
C ASP A 137 -5.27 -1.06 0.83
N PHE A 138 -5.88 -1.54 1.90
CA PHE A 138 -5.72 -2.86 2.49
C PHE A 138 -6.89 -3.81 2.15
N ARG A 139 -7.65 -3.53 1.08
CA ARG A 139 -8.82 -4.35 0.74
C ARG A 139 -8.48 -5.84 0.66
N GLY A 140 -9.21 -6.67 1.40
CA GLY A 140 -9.00 -8.12 1.45
C GLY A 140 -7.62 -8.56 1.98
N ALA A 141 -6.81 -7.66 2.56
CA ALA A 141 -5.54 -8.04 3.17
C ALA A 141 -5.78 -8.90 4.42
N LEU A 142 -4.79 -9.74 4.75
CA LEU A 142 -4.78 -10.51 5.99
C LEU A 142 -3.83 -9.82 6.97
N LEU A 143 -4.38 -9.32 8.07
CA LEU A 143 -3.70 -8.62 9.17
C LEU A 143 -4.03 -9.32 10.50
N VAL A 144 -4.20 -10.63 10.47
CA VAL A 144 -4.48 -11.45 11.66
C VAL A 144 -3.36 -11.23 12.69
N GLU A 145 -3.74 -10.91 13.92
CA GLU A 145 -2.81 -10.59 15.03
C GLU A 145 -1.82 -9.45 14.74
N ALA A 146 -2.10 -8.59 13.74
CA ALA A 146 -1.25 -7.42 13.47
C ALA A 146 -1.38 -6.37 14.58
N ASP A 147 -0.29 -5.65 14.83
CA ASP A 147 -0.25 -4.55 15.79
C ASP A 147 -0.27 -3.20 15.06
N LEU A 148 -1.40 -2.53 15.13
CA LEU A 148 -1.71 -1.21 14.58
C LEU A 148 -1.92 -0.17 15.69
N THR A 149 -1.35 -0.40 16.89
CA THR A 149 -1.48 0.53 18.02
C THR A 149 -1.06 1.95 17.60
N GLU A 150 -1.93 2.92 17.84
CA GLU A 150 -1.72 4.35 17.51
C GLU A 150 -1.44 4.62 16.01
N ALA A 151 -1.70 3.66 15.12
CA ALA A 151 -1.53 3.86 13.68
C ALA A 151 -2.57 4.87 13.13
N ASN A 152 -2.15 5.66 12.14
CA ASN A 152 -3.06 6.55 11.43
C ASN A 152 -3.63 5.84 10.19
N LEU A 153 -4.88 5.41 10.26
CA LEU A 153 -5.63 4.74 9.18
C LEU A 153 -6.79 5.61 8.68
N GLU A 154 -6.71 6.94 8.87
CA GLU A 154 -7.75 7.86 8.41
C GLU A 154 -8.01 7.67 6.91
N ARG A 155 -9.28 7.47 6.55
CA ARG A 155 -9.75 7.22 5.17
C ARG A 155 -9.11 6.00 4.50
N ALA A 156 -8.49 5.09 5.25
CA ALA A 156 -7.97 3.84 4.69
C ALA A 156 -9.13 2.97 4.17
N CYS A 157 -8.87 2.20 3.11
CA CYS A 157 -9.80 1.21 2.61
C CYS A 157 -9.44 -0.16 3.19
N LEU A 158 -10.22 -0.60 4.17
CA LEU A 158 -10.08 -1.85 4.93
C LEU A 158 -11.20 -2.83 4.59
N ALA A 159 -11.90 -2.64 3.46
CA ALA A 159 -13.02 -3.49 3.10
C ALA A 159 -12.58 -4.96 2.93
N GLY A 160 -13.26 -5.87 3.62
CA GLY A 160 -12.95 -7.30 3.63
C GLY A 160 -11.60 -7.67 4.28
N VAL A 161 -10.96 -6.76 5.02
CA VAL A 161 -9.71 -7.06 5.73
C VAL A 161 -9.96 -8.08 6.85
N ASP A 162 -9.00 -8.97 7.08
CA ASP A 162 -9.02 -9.86 8.24
C ASP A 162 -8.12 -9.29 9.34
N LEU A 163 -8.73 -8.80 10.42
CA LEU A 163 -8.06 -8.26 11.61
C LEU A 163 -8.33 -9.13 12.85
N GLN A 164 -8.62 -10.43 12.66
CA GLN A 164 -8.85 -11.34 13.78
C GLN A 164 -7.69 -11.27 14.80
N GLY A 165 -8.00 -11.00 16.06
CA GLY A 165 -7.00 -10.86 17.14
C GLY A 165 -6.04 -9.68 17.00
N GLY A 166 -6.25 -8.76 16.05
CA GLY A 166 -5.40 -7.60 15.84
C GLY A 166 -5.49 -6.58 16.99
N CYS A 167 -4.41 -5.83 17.21
CA CYS A 167 -4.37 -4.75 18.20
C CYS A 167 -4.44 -3.39 17.48
N LEU A 168 -5.55 -2.66 17.63
CA LEU A 168 -5.76 -1.33 17.02
C LEU A 168 -5.93 -0.24 18.09
N ARG A 169 -5.37 -0.47 19.28
CA ARG A 169 -5.52 0.44 20.42
C ARG A 169 -5.15 1.87 20.03
N LYS A 170 -6.05 2.81 20.25
CA LYS A 170 -5.88 4.24 19.92
C LYS A 170 -5.58 4.54 18.45
N ALA A 171 -5.85 3.62 17.53
CA ALA A 171 -5.70 3.89 16.11
C ALA A 171 -6.71 4.96 15.64
N ASN A 172 -6.33 5.73 14.62
CA ASN A 172 -7.22 6.67 13.97
C ASN A 172 -7.87 6.00 12.76
N LEU A 173 -9.15 5.66 12.82
CA LEU A 173 -9.94 5.05 11.74
C LEU A 173 -10.98 6.01 11.16
N ARG A 174 -10.83 7.32 11.36
CA ARG A 174 -11.79 8.33 10.89
C ARG A 174 -12.04 8.17 9.39
N GLY A 175 -13.31 8.03 9.00
CA GLY A 175 -13.69 7.88 7.60
C GLY A 175 -13.14 6.65 6.90
N ALA A 176 -12.60 5.67 7.63
CA ALA A 176 -12.11 4.42 7.03
C ALA A 176 -13.29 3.55 6.58
N ASP A 177 -13.09 2.80 5.49
CA ASP A 177 -14.05 1.83 4.99
C ASP A 177 -13.73 0.45 5.59
N LEU A 178 -14.57 -0.01 6.53
CA LEU A 178 -14.45 -1.31 7.21
C LEU A 178 -15.56 -2.27 6.77
N GLN A 179 -16.21 -2.04 5.62
CA GLN A 179 -17.26 -2.93 5.13
C GLN A 179 -16.72 -4.36 5.01
N GLN A 180 -17.44 -5.33 5.59
CA GLN A 180 -17.06 -6.76 5.59
C GLN A 180 -15.72 -7.09 6.26
N ALA A 181 -15.08 -6.13 6.97
CA ALA A 181 -13.91 -6.43 7.78
C ALA A 181 -14.24 -7.43 8.90
N VAL A 182 -13.33 -8.37 9.14
CA VAL A 182 -13.41 -9.33 10.25
C VAL A 182 -12.66 -8.76 11.45
N LEU A 183 -13.40 -8.47 12.52
CA LEU A 183 -12.87 -7.84 13.75
C LEU A 183 -12.89 -8.80 14.96
N SER A 184 -13.13 -10.09 14.72
CA SER A 184 -13.25 -11.10 15.77
C SER A 184 -12.06 -11.09 16.72
N GLY A 185 -12.31 -10.78 18.00
CA GLY A 185 -11.26 -10.74 19.02
C GLY A 185 -10.25 -9.60 18.88
N ALA A 186 -10.49 -8.60 18.01
CA ALA A 186 -9.62 -7.43 17.90
C ALA A 186 -9.74 -6.52 19.13
N ASP A 187 -8.63 -5.91 19.55
CA ASP A 187 -8.62 -4.86 20.58
C ASP A 187 -8.74 -3.49 19.91
N LEU A 188 -9.94 -2.90 19.96
CA LEU A 188 -10.28 -1.59 19.43
C LEU A 188 -10.31 -0.51 20.53
N SER A 189 -9.65 -0.73 21.68
CA SER A 189 -9.72 0.22 22.80
C SER A 189 -9.18 1.59 22.41
N GLY A 190 -9.94 2.65 22.66
CA GLY A 190 -9.53 4.03 22.37
C GLY A 190 -9.51 4.42 20.89
N VAL A 191 -10.03 3.58 20.00
CA VAL A 191 -10.04 3.86 18.55
C VAL A 191 -10.96 5.04 18.21
N ASP A 192 -10.63 5.80 17.17
CA ASP A 192 -11.52 6.83 16.63
C ASP A 192 -12.16 6.39 15.32
N LEU A 193 -13.44 6.00 15.36
CA LEU A 193 -14.20 5.52 14.20
C LEU A 193 -15.07 6.61 13.56
N ARG A 194 -14.93 7.90 13.91
CA ARG A 194 -15.84 8.94 13.40
C ARG A 194 -15.96 8.92 11.88
N GLY A 195 -17.18 8.71 11.38
CA GLY A 195 -17.49 8.61 9.96
C GLY A 195 -16.96 7.36 9.26
N ALA A 196 -16.42 6.38 9.99
CA ALA A 196 -16.02 5.09 9.43
C ALA A 196 -17.24 4.26 9.04
N ASP A 197 -17.10 3.49 7.96
CA ASP A 197 -18.13 2.57 7.51
C ASP A 197 -17.97 1.20 8.19
N VAL A 198 -18.57 1.06 9.38
CA VAL A 198 -18.56 -0.18 10.16
C VAL A 198 -19.94 -0.37 10.80
N SER A 199 -20.44 -1.61 10.77
CA SER A 199 -21.71 -1.94 11.42
C SER A 199 -21.54 -2.27 12.90
N PHE A 200 -22.57 -2.02 13.71
CA PHE A 200 -22.58 -2.45 15.11
C PHE A 200 -22.44 -3.98 15.28
N ALA A 201 -22.91 -4.77 14.31
CA ALA A 201 -22.74 -6.22 14.32
C ALA A 201 -21.27 -6.64 14.18
N GLN A 202 -20.46 -5.90 13.41
CA GLN A 202 -19.01 -6.14 13.33
C GLN A 202 -18.30 -5.71 14.62
N LEU A 203 -18.66 -4.54 15.17
CA LEU A 203 -18.08 -4.05 16.43
C LEU A 203 -18.37 -4.99 17.61
N ALA A 204 -19.54 -5.64 17.62
CA ALA A 204 -19.90 -6.63 18.64
C ALA A 204 -19.04 -7.91 18.62
N GLN A 205 -18.24 -8.13 17.57
CA GLN A 205 -17.32 -9.27 17.46
C GLN A 205 -15.93 -8.97 18.04
N ALA A 206 -15.61 -7.70 18.32
CA ALA A 206 -14.33 -7.30 18.90
C ALA A 206 -14.16 -7.84 20.33
N ASP A 207 -12.91 -7.91 20.81
CA ASP A 207 -12.64 -8.25 22.21
C ASP A 207 -12.90 -7.04 23.13
N ARG A 208 -12.53 -5.84 22.67
CA ARG A 208 -12.59 -4.59 23.45
C ARG A 208 -12.96 -3.38 22.61
N LEU A 209 -13.72 -2.48 23.23
CA LEU A 209 -14.08 -1.17 22.68
C LEU A 209 -14.03 -0.05 23.72
N VAL A 210 -13.55 -0.31 24.94
CA VAL A 210 -13.39 0.72 25.97
C VAL A 210 -12.67 1.96 25.41
N ASP A 211 -13.14 3.15 25.77
CA ASP A 211 -12.63 4.45 25.30
C ASP A 211 -12.74 4.72 23.79
N ALA A 212 -13.34 3.82 23.01
CA ALA A 212 -13.56 4.06 21.59
C ALA A 212 -14.57 5.18 21.33
N ILE A 213 -14.37 5.90 20.24
CA ILE A 213 -15.34 6.82 19.66
C ILE A 213 -16.02 6.10 18.50
N LEU A 214 -17.34 5.98 18.55
CA LEU A 214 -18.17 5.27 17.57
C LEU A 214 -18.33 6.08 16.26
N PRO A 215 -18.87 5.46 15.19
CA PRO A 215 -19.02 6.13 13.89
C PRO A 215 -19.85 7.43 13.91
N ASP A 216 -20.84 7.51 14.79
CA ASP A 216 -21.68 8.69 15.02
C ASP A 216 -20.99 9.78 15.89
N GLY A 217 -19.80 9.49 16.40
CA GLY A 217 -19.03 10.36 17.28
C GLY A 217 -19.36 10.23 18.76
N SER A 218 -20.27 9.35 19.16
CA SER A 218 -20.50 9.07 20.59
C SER A 218 -19.34 8.25 21.17
N ARG A 219 -19.13 8.36 22.48
CA ARG A 219 -18.26 7.41 23.20
C ARG A 219 -18.94 6.05 23.24
N TYR A 220 -18.16 4.98 23.21
CA TYR A 220 -18.67 3.64 23.45
C TYR A 220 -19.19 3.53 24.90
N ASP A 221 -20.38 2.96 25.03
CA ASP A 221 -21.19 2.92 26.25
C ASP A 221 -21.34 1.49 26.82
N GLY A 222 -20.55 0.53 26.36
CA GLY A 222 -20.63 -0.84 26.85
C GLY A 222 -21.82 -1.66 26.33
N ARG A 223 -22.59 -1.15 25.35
CA ARG A 223 -23.81 -1.82 24.81
C ARG A 223 -23.61 -3.27 24.37
N PHE A 224 -22.39 -3.65 23.97
CA PHE A 224 -22.10 -5.01 23.48
C PHE A 224 -21.67 -5.98 24.59
N GLN A 225 -21.40 -5.48 25.80
CA GLN A 225 -20.91 -6.28 26.93
C GLN A 225 -19.72 -7.19 26.54
N LEU A 226 -18.74 -6.62 25.85
CA LEU A 226 -17.63 -7.39 25.29
C LEU A 226 -16.81 -8.10 26.39
N PRO A 227 -16.39 -9.36 26.16
CA PRO A 227 -15.65 -10.12 27.17
C PRO A 227 -14.37 -9.44 27.65
N GLY A 228 -13.60 -8.85 26.74
CA GLY A 228 -12.37 -8.14 27.06
C GLY A 228 -12.61 -6.88 27.88
N ASP A 229 -13.68 -6.12 27.61
CA ASP A 229 -14.04 -4.94 28.39
C ASP A 229 -14.44 -5.33 29.82
N LEU A 230 -15.26 -6.38 29.98
CA LEU A 230 -15.70 -6.88 31.29
C LEU A 230 -14.53 -7.43 32.11
N LEU A 231 -13.58 -8.11 31.46
CA LEU A 231 -12.36 -8.57 32.10
C LEU A 231 -11.51 -7.38 32.56
N LEU A 232 -11.33 -6.38 31.71
CA LEU A 232 -10.57 -5.17 32.04
C LEU A 232 -11.22 -4.44 33.23
N ALA A 233 -12.54 -4.29 33.24
CA ALA A 233 -13.29 -3.73 34.37
C ALA A 233 -12.99 -4.45 35.69
N ARG A 234 -13.02 -5.79 35.69
CA ARG A 234 -12.66 -6.60 36.88
C ARG A 234 -11.23 -6.35 37.33
N THR A 235 -10.27 -6.31 36.40
CA THR A 235 -8.87 -6.04 36.72
C THR A 235 -8.63 -4.64 37.25
N ALA A 236 -9.48 -3.68 36.86
CA ALA A 236 -9.49 -2.32 37.37
C ALA A 236 -10.36 -2.14 38.64
N HIS A 237 -10.76 -3.24 39.29
CA HIS A 237 -11.57 -3.26 40.52
C HIS A 237 -13.00 -2.70 40.37
N PHE A 238 -13.53 -2.63 39.15
CA PHE A 238 -14.96 -2.39 38.92
C PHE A 238 -15.73 -3.71 39.00
N ASN A 239 -16.96 -3.65 39.52
CA ASN A 239 -17.87 -4.79 39.54
C ASN A 239 -18.73 -4.78 38.26
N PRO A 240 -18.59 -5.76 37.34
CA PRO A 240 -19.38 -5.77 36.11
C PRO A 240 -20.89 -5.96 36.30
N ASN A 241 -21.30 -6.41 37.48
CA ASN A 241 -22.71 -6.57 37.82
C ASN A 241 -23.34 -5.29 38.41
N ASP A 242 -22.54 -4.24 38.65
CA ASP A 242 -23.01 -2.96 39.16
C ASP A 242 -23.07 -1.93 38.00
N PRO A 243 -24.27 -1.53 37.54
CA PRO A 243 -24.42 -0.57 36.45
C PRO A 243 -23.77 0.79 36.73
N VAL A 244 -23.73 1.23 37.99
CA VAL A 244 -23.09 2.50 38.37
C VAL A 244 -21.58 2.40 38.24
N ALA A 245 -21.00 1.25 38.63
CA ALA A 245 -19.58 0.98 38.43
C ALA A 245 -19.23 0.93 36.94
N MET A 246 -20.06 0.27 36.12
CA MET A 246 -19.81 0.15 34.68
C MET A 246 -20.00 1.47 33.92
N ALA A 247 -20.99 2.29 34.29
CA ALA A 247 -21.14 3.63 33.72
C ALA A 247 -19.89 4.50 33.98
N ARG A 248 -19.31 4.41 35.19
CA ARG A 248 -18.04 5.08 35.51
C ARG A 248 -16.86 4.51 34.73
N PHE A 249 -16.78 3.19 34.59
CA PHE A 249 -15.72 2.52 33.83
C PHE A 249 -15.70 2.96 32.35
N TYR A 250 -16.89 3.05 31.71
CA TYR A 250 -17.00 3.54 30.34
C TYR A 250 -17.01 5.07 30.21
N GLU A 251 -16.94 5.80 31.33
CA GLU A 251 -17.00 7.27 31.39
C GLU A 251 -18.23 7.85 30.67
N VAL A 252 -19.39 7.23 30.86
CA VAL A 252 -20.68 7.68 30.31
C VAL A 252 -21.70 7.94 31.41
N PRO A 253 -22.72 8.80 31.20
CA PRO A 253 -23.82 8.96 32.14
C PRO A 253 -24.52 7.61 32.42
N LEU A 254 -24.98 7.42 33.66
CA LEU A 254 -25.67 6.18 34.06
C LEU A 254 -26.88 5.89 33.17
N ASP A 255 -27.69 6.92 32.86
CA ASP A 255 -28.87 6.76 32.02
C ASP A 255 -28.51 6.28 30.61
N THR A 256 -27.40 6.78 30.05
CA THR A 256 -26.86 6.34 28.75
C THR A 256 -26.45 4.88 28.81
N TYR A 257 -25.70 4.48 29.85
CA TYR A 257 -25.30 3.09 30.04
C TYR A 257 -26.51 2.16 30.20
N LEU A 258 -27.49 2.52 31.04
CA LEU A 258 -28.69 1.73 31.27
C LEU A 258 -29.51 1.55 29.99
N GLN A 259 -29.74 2.64 29.24
CA GLN A 259 -30.40 2.58 27.94
C GLN A 259 -29.65 1.68 26.95
N ALA A 260 -28.32 1.78 26.91
CA ALA A 260 -27.45 1.01 26.03
C ALA A 260 -27.56 -0.51 26.28
N ILE A 261 -27.72 -0.94 27.53
CA ILE A 261 -27.90 -2.35 27.89
C ILE A 261 -29.38 -2.79 27.96
N GLY A 262 -30.32 -1.92 27.59
CA GLY A 262 -31.76 -2.24 27.59
C GLY A 262 -32.42 -2.24 28.97
N MET A 263 -31.83 -1.57 29.97
CA MET A 263 -32.44 -1.34 31.28
C MET A 263 -33.09 0.06 31.31
N ASN A 264 -34.36 0.15 31.69
CA ASN A 264 -34.99 1.45 31.90
C ASN A 264 -34.54 2.04 33.24
N ALA A 265 -34.10 3.31 33.23
CA ALA A 265 -33.91 4.07 34.46
C ALA A 265 -35.28 4.24 35.15
N THR A 266 -35.45 3.63 36.32
CA THR A 266 -36.65 3.74 37.17
C THR A 266 -36.61 4.97 38.03
#